data_AF-A0A0E0QNZ5-F1
#
_entry.id   AF-A0A0E0QNZ5-F1
#
_cell.length_a   1.000
_cell.length_b   1.000
_cell.length_c   1.000
_cell.angle_alpha   90.00
_cell.angle_beta   90.00
_cell.angle_gamma   90.00
#
_symmetry.space_group_name_H-M   'P 1'
#
loop_
_entity.id
_entity.type
_entity.pdbx_description
1 polymer ?
#
loop_
_entity_poly.entity_id
_entity_poly.type
_entity_poly.pdbx_seq_one_letter_code
_entity_poly.pdbx_strand_id
1 'polypeptide(L)'
;MSEVMNGQFKILVTRFLAAEGLSLSDGEADKNWLDIVASLSWRTALLVKPDANVGNAMDPCMYVKVKCIASGSIEQSEVINGLVFKKSAAHKQMRANMKNPRLLLLQGVVGHSSAGLLSMDSMKQENDHLEKILSDVIIKCKPDAILVEKAVS
;
A
#
# COMPACT_ATOMS: atom_id res chain seq x y z
N MET A 1 9.18 -25.75 -8.50
CA MET A 1 9.95 -24.57 -8.05
C MET A 1 11.22 -24.56 -8.87
N SER A 2 11.43 -23.57 -9.74
CA SER A 2 12.46 -23.59 -10.79
C SER A 2 13.88 -23.76 -10.22
N GLU A 3 14.72 -24.55 -10.85
CA GLU A 3 16.14 -24.80 -10.52
C GLU A 3 16.94 -23.50 -10.29
N VAL A 4 16.57 -22.44 -11.02
CA VAL A 4 17.11 -21.06 -10.90
C VAL A 4 16.94 -20.47 -9.49
N MET A 5 15.87 -20.82 -8.78
CA MET A 5 15.62 -20.38 -7.40
C MET A 5 16.63 -20.95 -6.40
N ASN A 6 17.21 -22.12 -6.69
CA ASN A 6 17.94 -22.89 -5.68
C ASN A 6 19.46 -22.62 -5.66
N GLY A 7 20.03 -22.08 -6.74
CA GLY A 7 21.49 -21.87 -6.84
C GLY A 7 21.90 -20.40 -6.78
N GLN A 8 22.10 -19.79 -7.94
CA GLN A 8 22.71 -18.46 -8.08
C GLN A 8 21.93 -17.35 -7.37
N PHE A 9 20.61 -17.41 -7.42
CA PHE A 9 19.75 -16.43 -6.76
C PHE A 9 19.90 -16.46 -5.24
N LYS A 10 19.86 -17.66 -4.62
CA LYS A 10 20.08 -17.82 -3.18
C LYS A 10 21.48 -17.38 -2.76
N ILE A 11 22.52 -17.63 -3.57
CA ILE A 11 23.87 -17.12 -3.30
C ILE A 11 23.88 -15.59 -3.22
N LEU A 12 23.18 -14.91 -4.13
CA LEU A 12 23.08 -13.45 -4.12
C LEU A 12 22.33 -12.95 -2.88
N VAL A 13 21.20 -13.58 -2.54
CA VAL A 13 20.43 -13.25 -1.33
C VAL A 13 21.28 -13.44 -0.07
N THR A 14 22.01 -14.55 0.04
CA THR A 14 22.96 -14.82 1.13
C THR A 14 23.98 -13.69 1.29
N ARG A 15 24.55 -13.20 0.19
CA ARG A 15 25.53 -12.10 0.23
C ARG A 15 24.90 -10.80 0.74
N PHE A 16 23.66 -10.50 0.34
CA PHE A 16 22.95 -9.33 0.85
C PHE A 16 22.60 -9.46 2.33
N LEU A 17 22.13 -10.62 2.77
CA LEU A 17 21.84 -10.87 4.19
C LEU A 17 23.11 -10.74 5.05
N ALA A 18 24.23 -11.29 4.59
CA ALA A 18 25.51 -11.18 5.28
C ALA A 18 26.03 -9.73 5.37
N ALA A 19 25.79 -8.90 4.35
CA ALA A 19 26.15 -7.48 4.37
C ALA A 19 25.37 -6.70 5.43
N GLU A 20 24.14 -7.11 5.73
CA GLU A 20 23.29 -6.54 6.79
C GLU A 20 23.54 -7.18 8.17
N GLY A 21 24.57 -8.03 8.31
CA GLY A 21 24.93 -8.67 9.57
C GLY A 21 24.07 -9.88 9.95
N LEU A 22 23.22 -10.38 9.05
CA LEU A 22 22.47 -11.63 9.23
C LEU A 22 23.35 -12.80 8.77
N SER A 23 24.25 -13.27 9.65
CA SER A 23 25.14 -14.40 9.37
C SER A 23 24.38 -15.73 9.45
N LEU A 24 24.54 -16.60 8.46
CA LEU A 24 23.93 -17.95 8.39
C LEU A 24 24.61 -18.98 9.33
N SER A 25 25.21 -18.55 10.44
CA SER A 25 26.00 -19.43 11.31
C SER A 25 25.09 -20.37 12.12
N ASP A 26 24.80 -21.54 11.54
CA ASP A 26 24.23 -22.77 12.12
C ASP A 26 23.07 -22.72 13.13
N GLY A 27 22.51 -21.55 13.42
CA GLY A 27 21.22 -21.41 14.09
C GLY A 27 20.08 -21.75 13.14
N GLU A 28 19.12 -22.55 13.60
CA GLU A 28 17.89 -22.87 12.85
C GLU A 28 17.13 -21.60 12.41
N ALA A 29 17.28 -20.50 13.15
CA ALA A 29 16.66 -19.21 12.86
C ALA A 29 17.25 -18.49 11.64
N ASP A 30 18.56 -18.63 11.36
CA ASP A 30 19.21 -17.88 10.27
C ASP A 30 18.97 -18.53 8.90
N LYS A 31 18.85 -19.86 8.87
CA LYS A 31 18.46 -20.63 7.67
C LYS A 31 17.07 -20.24 7.17
N ASN A 32 16.23 -19.69 8.05
CA ASN A 32 14.85 -19.32 7.77
C ASN A 32 14.72 -18.01 6.97
N TRP A 33 15.55 -17.00 7.26
CA TRP A 33 15.52 -15.72 6.54
C TRP A 33 15.93 -15.84 5.07
N LEU A 34 16.92 -16.68 4.77
CA LEU A 34 17.36 -16.91 3.39
C LEU A 34 16.21 -17.43 2.52
N ASP A 35 15.53 -18.48 2.98
CA ASP A 35 14.43 -19.09 2.23
C ASP A 35 13.22 -18.15 2.13
N ILE A 36 12.88 -17.45 3.22
CA ILE A 36 11.78 -16.48 3.23
C ILE A 36 12.06 -15.34 2.26
N VAL A 37 13.20 -14.65 2.38
CA VAL A 37 13.52 -13.48 1.54
C VAL A 37 13.64 -13.89 0.07
N ALA A 38 14.27 -15.03 -0.22
CA ALA A 38 14.36 -15.54 -1.57
C ALA A 38 12.95 -15.81 -2.16
N SER A 39 12.10 -16.53 -1.41
CA SER A 39 10.74 -16.84 -1.85
C SER A 39 9.89 -15.59 -2.07
N LEU A 40 9.89 -14.63 -1.13
CA LEU A 40 9.12 -13.40 -1.22
C LEU A 40 9.60 -12.53 -2.39
N SER A 41 10.92 -12.38 -2.55
CA SER A 41 11.51 -11.58 -3.62
C SER A 41 11.18 -12.14 -5.00
N TRP A 42 11.29 -13.46 -5.16
CA TRP A 42 10.94 -14.13 -6.42
C TRP A 42 9.45 -14.00 -6.75
N ARG A 43 8.57 -14.28 -5.78
CA ARG A 43 7.12 -14.10 -5.94
C ARG A 43 6.77 -12.66 -6.31
N THR A 44 7.43 -11.69 -5.68
CA THR A 44 7.22 -10.26 -5.97
C THR A 44 7.67 -9.92 -7.40
N ALA A 45 8.85 -10.38 -7.82
CA ALA A 45 9.36 -10.13 -9.17
C ALA A 45 8.45 -10.69 -10.27
N LEU A 46 7.78 -11.82 -10.04
CA LEU A 46 6.80 -12.38 -10.98
C LEU A 46 5.50 -11.57 -11.10
N LEU A 47 5.16 -10.77 -10.07
CA LEU A 47 3.95 -9.96 -10.04
C LEU A 47 4.17 -8.56 -10.61
N VAL A 48 5.37 -8.01 -10.46
CA VAL A 48 5.72 -6.68 -10.96
C VAL A 48 5.77 -6.68 -12.48
N LYS A 49 5.00 -5.79 -13.10
CA LYS A 49 4.92 -5.62 -14.56
C LYS A 49 5.29 -4.18 -14.91
N PRO A 50 6.58 -3.87 -15.10
CA PRO A 50 7.02 -2.54 -15.44
C PRO A 50 6.57 -2.17 -16.87
N ASP A 51 6.10 -0.94 -17.05
CA ASP A 51 5.69 -0.43 -18.37
C ASP A 51 6.91 0.11 -19.12
N ALA A 52 7.43 -0.66 -20.07
CA ALA A 52 8.64 -0.31 -20.83
C ALA A 52 8.55 1.03 -21.58
N ASN A 53 7.36 1.62 -21.73
CA ASN A 53 7.17 2.91 -22.39
C ASN A 53 7.44 4.12 -21.48
N VAL A 54 7.56 3.92 -20.16
CA VAL A 54 7.80 4.99 -19.18
C VAL A 54 9.28 4.96 -18.77
N GLY A 55 9.99 6.09 -18.89
CA GLY A 55 11.37 6.20 -18.40
C GLY A 55 11.47 5.84 -16.92
N ASN A 56 12.52 5.13 -16.50
CA ASN A 56 12.69 4.54 -15.16
C ASN A 56 11.67 3.44 -14.77
N ALA A 57 10.90 2.89 -15.72
CA ALA A 57 9.97 1.79 -15.41
C ALA A 57 10.61 0.55 -14.79
N MET A 58 11.92 0.36 -14.92
CA MET A 58 12.61 -0.82 -14.37
C MET A 58 13.00 -0.69 -12.89
N ASP A 59 12.71 0.44 -12.22
CA ASP A 59 12.97 0.58 -10.78
C ASP A 59 11.89 -0.18 -9.95
N PRO A 60 12.25 -1.27 -9.24
CA PRO A 60 11.30 -2.03 -8.43
C PRO A 60 10.74 -1.21 -7.25
N CYS A 61 11.43 -0.15 -6.79
CA CYS A 61 10.99 0.69 -5.67
C CYS A 61 9.70 1.46 -5.98
N MET A 62 9.38 1.64 -7.26
CA MET A 62 8.15 2.28 -7.72
C MET A 62 6.91 1.36 -7.62
N TYR A 63 7.13 0.04 -7.55
CA TYR A 63 6.06 -0.97 -7.59
C TYR A 63 5.94 -1.76 -6.30
N VAL A 64 7.02 -1.90 -5.54
CA VAL A 64 7.10 -2.75 -4.36
C VAL A 64 7.27 -1.90 -3.11
N LYS A 65 6.42 -2.14 -2.12
CA LYS A 65 6.54 -1.54 -0.79
C LYS A 65 6.69 -2.63 0.27
N VAL A 66 7.82 -2.66 0.95
CA VAL A 66 8.05 -3.56 2.09
C VAL A 66 7.53 -2.91 3.36
N LYS A 67 6.68 -3.62 4.11
CA LYS A 67 6.16 -3.16 5.40
C LYS A 67 6.43 -4.21 6.47
N CYS A 68 7.25 -3.84 7.45
CA CYS A 68 7.45 -4.65 8.64
C CYS A 68 6.31 -4.43 9.65
N ILE A 69 5.80 -5.52 10.21
CA ILE A 69 4.82 -5.54 11.30
C ILE A 69 5.54 -6.10 12.52
N ALA A 70 5.59 -5.34 13.62
CA ALA A 70 6.30 -5.71 14.85
C ALA A 70 5.51 -6.74 15.68
N SER A 71 5.08 -7.83 15.06
CA SER A 71 4.34 -8.94 15.66
C SER A 71 4.38 -10.14 14.74
N GLY A 72 4.13 -11.33 15.30
CA GLY A 72 4.13 -12.58 14.54
C GLY A 72 5.53 -13.17 14.36
N SER A 73 5.62 -14.15 13.47
CA SER A 73 6.86 -14.83 13.12
C SER A 73 7.21 -14.59 11.64
N ILE A 74 8.48 -14.83 11.28
CA ILE A 74 8.99 -14.52 9.94
C ILE A 74 8.30 -15.37 8.85
N GLU A 75 7.86 -16.58 9.19
CA GLU A 75 7.13 -17.49 8.31
C GLU A 75 5.73 -16.99 7.96
N GLN A 76 5.19 -16.05 8.74
CA GLN A 76 3.92 -15.38 8.45
C GLN A 76 4.07 -14.24 7.45
N SER A 77 5.29 -13.95 6.99
CA SER A 77 5.53 -12.93 5.96
C SER A 77 4.94 -13.36 4.62
N GLU A 78 4.21 -12.46 3.97
CA GLU A 78 3.55 -12.76 2.70
C GLU A 78 3.69 -11.62 1.69
N VAL A 79 3.59 -11.98 0.40
CA VAL A 79 3.45 -11.02 -0.69
C VAL A 79 1.98 -10.76 -0.92
N ILE A 80 1.57 -9.50 -0.73
CA ILE A 80 0.21 -9.06 -1.01
C ILE A 80 0.18 -8.49 -2.42
N ASN A 81 -0.58 -9.12 -3.32
CA ASN A 81 -0.80 -8.61 -4.67
C ASN A 81 -1.84 -7.47 -4.64
N GLY A 82 -1.39 -6.29 -4.18
CA GLY A 82 -2.22 -5.12 -3.99
C GLY A 82 -1.54 -4.08 -3.10
N LEU A 83 -2.30 -3.13 -2.59
CA LEU A 83 -1.80 -2.08 -1.69
C LEU A 83 -2.26 -2.34 -0.26
N VAL A 84 -1.33 -2.17 0.68
CA VAL A 84 -1.61 -2.17 2.11
C VAL A 84 -1.14 -0.87 2.73
N PHE A 85 -2.03 -0.20 3.45
CA PHE A 85 -1.73 1.00 4.20
C PHE A 85 -2.59 1.07 5.44
N LYS A 86 -2.06 1.74 6.48
CA LYS A 86 -2.80 1.98 7.71
C LYS A 86 -3.75 3.16 7.47
N LYS A 87 -5.05 2.89 7.38
CA LYS A 87 -6.10 3.91 7.39
C LYS A 87 -7.33 3.35 8.09
N SER A 88 -8.00 4.18 8.88
CA SER A 88 -9.26 3.84 9.54
C SER A 88 -10.43 4.40 8.75
N ALA A 89 -11.58 3.76 8.83
CA ALA A 89 -12.81 4.35 8.33
C ALA A 89 -13.10 5.66 9.06
N ALA A 90 -13.65 6.65 8.35
CA ALA A 90 -13.95 7.96 8.92
C ALA A 90 -14.98 7.88 10.05
N HIS A 91 -15.93 6.94 9.96
CA HIS A 91 -16.95 6.71 10.97
C HIS A 91 -17.03 5.23 11.37
N LYS A 92 -17.23 4.94 12.66
CA LYS A 92 -17.22 3.56 13.20
C LYS A 92 -18.31 2.64 12.62
N GLN A 93 -19.41 3.22 12.16
CA GLN A 93 -20.51 2.47 11.53
C GLN A 93 -20.26 2.15 10.05
N MET A 94 -19.19 2.71 9.44
CA MET A 94 -18.82 2.34 8.08
C MET A 94 -18.33 0.90 8.05
N ARG A 95 -18.62 0.22 6.94
CA ARG A 95 -18.22 -1.17 6.74
C ARG A 95 -16.69 -1.28 6.71
N ALA A 96 -16.13 -2.14 7.55
CA ALA A 96 -14.69 -2.37 7.61
C ALA A 96 -14.18 -3.36 6.55
N ASN A 97 -15.05 -4.22 6.01
CA ASN A 97 -14.70 -5.23 5.03
C ASN A 97 -15.66 -5.16 3.83
N MET A 98 -15.09 -5.10 2.63
CA MET A 98 -15.80 -5.00 1.36
C MET A 98 -15.12 -5.90 0.34
N LYS A 99 -15.89 -6.79 -0.30
CA LYS A 99 -15.41 -7.61 -1.40
C LYS A 99 -15.63 -6.87 -2.71
N ASN A 100 -14.58 -6.71 -3.52
CA ASN A 100 -14.59 -6.00 -4.80
C ASN A 100 -15.22 -4.59 -4.73
N PRO A 101 -14.74 -3.70 -3.83
CA PRO A 101 -15.33 -2.38 -3.67
C PRO A 101 -15.06 -1.48 -4.88
N ARG A 102 -16.04 -0.63 -5.20
CA ARG A 102 -15.85 0.53 -6.08
C ARG A 102 -15.19 1.65 -5.30
N LEU A 103 -13.95 1.96 -5.64
CA LEU A 103 -13.17 3.01 -4.99
C LEU A 103 -13.31 4.34 -5.75
N LEU A 104 -13.56 5.42 -5.02
CA LEU A 104 -13.42 6.79 -5.52
C LEU A 104 -12.23 7.46 -4.85
N LEU A 105 -11.24 7.88 -5.64
CA LEU A 105 -10.05 8.57 -5.17
C LEU A 105 -10.24 10.07 -5.37
N LEU A 106 -10.17 10.84 -4.29
CA LEU A 106 -10.30 12.30 -4.31
C LEU A 106 -8.99 12.95 -3.88
N GLN A 107 -8.50 13.86 -4.72
CA GLN A 107 -7.34 14.69 -4.41
C GLN A 107 -7.78 15.88 -3.53
N GLY A 108 -6.94 16.27 -2.56
CA GLY A 108 -7.22 17.40 -1.67
C GLY A 108 -7.91 17.04 -0.34
N VAL A 109 -8.77 17.94 0.14
CA VAL A 109 -9.49 17.87 1.42
C VAL A 109 -10.99 17.84 1.13
N VAL A 110 -11.74 17.04 1.90
CA VAL A 110 -13.21 17.04 1.87
C VAL A 110 -13.71 17.65 3.17
N GLY A 111 -14.40 18.78 3.07
CA GLY A 111 -14.90 19.57 4.19
C GLY A 111 -14.10 20.86 4.37
N HIS A 112 -13.97 21.34 5.61
CA HIS A 112 -13.52 22.71 5.86
C HIS A 112 -12.08 22.96 5.39
N SER A 113 -11.96 23.85 4.40
CA SER A 113 -10.69 24.44 3.97
C SER A 113 -10.17 25.38 5.07
N SER A 114 -8.96 25.13 5.58
CA SER A 114 -8.29 26.04 6.54
C SER A 114 -7.72 27.31 5.87
N ALA A 115 -8.08 27.58 4.61
CA ALA A 115 -7.54 28.69 3.85
C ALA A 115 -8.32 29.99 4.15
N GLY A 116 -7.89 30.69 5.20
CA GLY A 116 -8.29 32.08 5.47
C GLY A 116 -9.39 32.27 6.52
N LEU A 117 -9.53 33.52 6.97
CA LEU A 117 -10.58 33.94 7.90
C LEU A 117 -11.84 34.28 7.09
N LEU A 118 -12.65 33.28 6.78
CA LEU A 118 -13.95 33.47 6.14
C LEU A 118 -15.01 33.80 7.20
N SER A 119 -16.01 34.60 6.81
CA SER A 119 -17.23 34.77 7.62
C SER A 119 -17.94 33.43 7.80
N MET A 120 -18.66 33.26 8.91
CA MET A 120 -19.45 32.05 9.18
C MET A 120 -20.43 31.70 8.06
N ASP A 121 -21.02 32.70 7.41
CA ASP A 121 -21.97 32.48 6.32
C ASP A 121 -21.27 32.01 5.04
N SER A 122 -20.08 32.54 4.76
CA SER A 122 -19.28 32.12 3.61
C SER A 122 -18.80 30.67 3.76
N MET A 123 -18.43 30.26 4.98
CA MET A 123 -18.04 28.87 5.27
C MET A 123 -19.20 27.90 5.06
N LYS A 124 -20.42 28.29 5.47
CA LYS A 124 -21.62 27.47 5.24
C LYS A 124 -21.91 27.32 3.76
N GLN A 125 -21.85 28.41 2.99
CA GLN A 125 -22.07 28.38 1.55
C GLN A 125 -21.05 27.49 0.81
N GLU A 126 -19.79 27.53 1.21
CA GLU A 126 -18.75 26.66 0.65
C GLU A 126 -19.04 25.19 0.95
N ASN A 127 -19.40 24.87 2.19
CA ASN A 127 -19.80 23.52 2.58
C ASN A 127 -21.01 23.02 1.79
N ASP A 128 -22.08 23.81 1.69
CA ASP A 128 -23.29 23.45 0.95
C ASP A 128 -22.96 23.18 -0.53
N HIS A 129 -22.05 23.97 -1.10
CA HIS A 129 -21.58 23.77 -2.47
C HIS A 129 -20.80 22.45 -2.63
N LEU A 130 -19.88 22.17 -1.70
CA LEU A 130 -19.12 20.92 -1.67
C LEU A 130 -20.05 19.71 -1.49
N GLU A 131 -21.01 19.77 -0.56
CA GLU A 131 -22.00 18.72 -0.35
C GLU A 131 -22.81 18.42 -1.61
N LYS A 132 -23.21 19.46 -2.34
CA LYS A 132 -23.93 19.30 -3.60
C LYS A 132 -23.08 18.60 -4.67
N ILE A 133 -21.83 19.03 -4.85
CA ILE A 133 -20.90 18.39 -5.81
C ILE A 133 -20.66 16.93 -5.42
N LEU A 134 -20.37 16.68 -4.15
CA LEU A 134 -20.12 15.33 -3.64
C LEU A 134 -21.35 14.44 -3.79
N SER A 135 -22.54 14.95 -3.52
CA SER A 135 -23.80 14.23 -3.71
C SER A 135 -24.00 13.81 -5.17
N ASP A 136 -23.79 14.73 -6.12
CA ASP A 136 -23.89 14.44 -7.55
C ASP A 136 -22.86 13.38 -7.99
N VAL A 137 -21.62 13.48 -7.50
CA VAL A 137 -20.56 12.49 -7.78
C VAL A 137 -20.91 11.14 -7.18
N ILE A 138 -21.39 11.09 -5.94
CA ILE A 138 -21.77 9.84 -5.25
C ILE A 138 -22.95 9.17 -5.97
N ILE A 139 -23.96 9.94 -6.40
CA ILE A 139 -25.12 9.40 -7.13
C ILE A 139 -24.70 8.80 -8.48
N LYS A 140 -23.79 9.46 -9.20
CA LYS A 140 -23.30 9.00 -10.51
C LYS A 140 -22.34 7.82 -10.37
N CYS A 141 -21.36 7.94 -9.46
CA CYS A 141 -20.25 7.01 -9.33
C CYS A 141 -20.52 5.87 -8.34
N LYS A 142 -21.61 5.91 -7.56
CA LYS A 142 -22.05 4.91 -6.58
C LYS A 142 -20.89 4.14 -5.92
N PRO A 143 -19.94 4.84 -5.27
CA PRO A 143 -18.76 4.20 -4.70
C PRO A 143 -19.11 3.44 -3.42
N ASP A 144 -18.36 2.37 -3.15
CA ASP A 144 -18.42 1.64 -1.88
C ASP A 144 -17.51 2.30 -0.83
N ALA A 145 -16.36 2.80 -1.26
CA ALA A 145 -15.42 3.52 -0.40
C ALA A 145 -14.82 4.74 -1.12
N ILE A 146 -14.64 5.83 -0.37
CA ILE A 146 -14.02 7.07 -0.85
C ILE A 146 -12.70 7.25 -0.10
N LEU A 147 -11.60 7.39 -0.85
CA LEU A 147 -10.29 7.69 -0.30
C LEU A 147 -9.91 9.13 -0.65
N VAL A 148 -9.75 9.95 0.39
CA VAL A 148 -9.31 11.34 0.27
C VAL A 148 -7.82 11.44 0.62
N GLU A 149 -7.08 12.20 -0.19
CA GLU A 149 -5.63 12.40 -0.07
C GLU A 149 -5.23 12.97 1.30
N LYS A 150 -5.86 14.10 1.71
CA LYS A 150 -5.44 14.85 2.90
C LYS A 150 -6.33 14.59 4.11
N ALA A 151 -7.55 15.14 4.13
CA ALA A 151 -8.43 15.11 5.30
C ALA A 151 -9.91 15.04 4.92
N VAL A 152 -10.72 14.53 5.85
CA VAL A 152 -12.19 14.53 5.83
C VAL A 152 -12.67 15.11 7.17
N SER A 153 -13.61 16.06 7.13
CA SER A 153 -14.22 16.68 8.31
C SER A 153 -15.74 16.69 8.22
#